data_AF-A0A7W6EBB6-F1
#
_entry.id   AF-A0A7W6EBB6-F1
#
_cell.length_a   1.000
_cell.length_b   1.000
_cell.length_c   1.000
_cell.angle_alpha   90.00
_cell.angle_beta   90.00
_cell.angle_gamma   90.00
#
_symmetry.space_group_name_H-M   'P 1'
#
loop_
_entity.id
_entity.type
_entity.pdbx_description
1 polymer ?
#
loop_
_entity_poly.entity_id
_entity_poly.type
_entity_poly.pdbx_seq_one_letter_code
_entity_poly.pdbx_strand_id
1 'polypeptide(L)'
;MTKPKIGDIWRYPYLWKREADAGEEGGRKPRPTALSAVVPVSAKSTLLYLLPITGTEPTKDQNALEIPATEIRRAGLSEYKRLWIIFDEYNRDELEASFYFEPNAGIGAFSKAFLKVMSMRFAQAIREQRASLVNRQD
;
A
#
# COMPACT_ATOMS: atom_id res chain seq x y z
N MET A 1 8.96 -9.10 -16.63
CA MET A 1 8.40 -8.58 -15.37
C MET A 1 7.43 -7.46 -15.69
N THR A 2 6.21 -7.51 -15.18
CA THR A 2 5.23 -6.42 -15.37
C THR A 2 5.65 -5.25 -14.49
N LYS A 3 5.84 -4.07 -15.08
CA LYS A 3 6.14 -2.87 -14.29
C LYS A 3 4.92 -2.51 -13.42
N PRO A 4 5.11 -2.28 -12.11
CA PRO A 4 4.02 -1.91 -11.22
C PRO A 4 3.39 -0.59 -11.65
N LYS A 5 2.07 -0.48 -11.45
CA LYS A 5 1.27 0.71 -11.78
C LYS A 5 0.48 1.16 -10.56
N ILE A 6 0.13 2.43 -10.57
CA ILE A 6 -0.80 2.98 -9.58
C ILE A 6 -2.12 2.20 -9.60
N GLY A 7 -2.61 1.83 -8.41
CA GLY A 7 -3.81 1.03 -8.21
C GLY A 7 -3.59 -0.49 -8.25
N ASP A 8 -2.38 -0.95 -8.60
CA ASP A 8 -2.05 -2.37 -8.47
C ASP A 8 -1.97 -2.78 -7.00
N ILE A 9 -2.31 -4.04 -6.75
CA ILE A 9 -2.17 -4.71 -5.46
C ILE A 9 -0.98 -5.63 -5.49
N TRP A 10 -0.13 -5.53 -4.48
CA TRP A 10 1.09 -6.33 -4.34
C TRP A 10 1.15 -7.01 -2.98
N ARG A 11 1.62 -8.27 -2.92
CA ARG A 11 2.04 -8.86 -1.65
C ARG A 11 3.39 -8.27 -1.27
N TYR A 12 3.43 -7.59 -0.14
CA TYR A 12 4.61 -6.86 0.32
C TYR A 12 4.80 -7.08 1.83
N PRO A 13 6.03 -7.26 2.34
CA PRO A 13 6.31 -7.34 3.78
C PRO A 13 6.19 -5.94 4.40
N TYR A 14 4.95 -5.47 4.52
CA TYR A 14 4.64 -4.15 5.04
C TYR A 14 5.12 -4.02 6.49
N LEU A 15 5.92 -2.99 6.74
CA LEU A 15 6.44 -2.65 8.06
C LEU A 15 5.62 -1.52 8.66
N TRP A 16 4.92 -1.80 9.76
CA TRP A 16 4.15 -0.80 10.49
C TRP A 16 5.08 0.20 11.18
N LYS A 17 4.68 1.46 11.32
CA LYS A 17 5.46 2.51 11.97
C LYS A 17 5.88 2.13 13.38
N ARG A 18 4.98 1.52 14.16
CA ARG A 18 5.29 1.00 15.51
C ARG A 18 6.34 -0.11 15.53
N GLU A 19 6.45 -0.89 14.45
CA GLU A 19 7.46 -1.96 14.30
C GLU A 19 8.80 -1.34 13.89
N ALA A 20 8.78 -0.38 12.95
CA ALA A 20 9.96 0.40 12.60
C ALA A 20 10.54 1.15 13.82
N ASP A 21 9.68 1.77 14.63
CA ASP A 21 10.08 2.47 15.87
C ASP A 21 10.63 1.53 16.94
N ALA A 22 10.29 0.24 16.87
CA ALA A 22 10.84 -0.81 17.71
C ALA A 22 12.13 -1.44 17.14
N GLY A 23 12.61 -0.96 15.99
CA GLY A 23 13.83 -1.46 15.32
C GLY A 23 13.62 -2.71 14.46
N GLU A 24 12.38 -3.06 14.09
CA GLU A 24 12.14 -4.15 13.14
C GLU A 24 12.39 -3.69 11.70
N GLU A 25 13.07 -4.53 10.90
CA GLU A 25 13.46 -4.20 9.52
C GLU A 25 12.59 -4.93 8.48
N GLY A 26 12.23 -6.19 8.73
CA GLY A 26 11.39 -7.00 7.85
C GLY A 26 9.96 -7.08 8.39
N GLY A 27 9.01 -6.41 7.74
CA GLY A 27 7.59 -6.53 8.10
C GLY A 27 7.21 -8.01 8.28
N ARG A 28 6.61 -8.35 9.42
CA ARG A 28 6.59 -9.74 9.94
C ARG A 28 6.00 -10.80 9.01
N LYS A 29 5.08 -10.40 8.11
CA LYS A 29 4.42 -11.28 7.12
C LYS A 29 4.05 -10.48 5.86
N PRO A 30 4.21 -11.05 4.65
CA PRO A 30 3.69 -10.44 3.43
C PRO A 30 2.18 -10.26 3.49
N ARG A 31 1.71 -9.05 3.15
CA ARG A 31 0.29 -8.66 3.14
C ARG A 31 -0.07 -8.02 1.80
N PRO A 32 -1.34 -8.06 1.37
CA PRO A 32 -1.76 -7.23 0.26
C PRO A 32 -1.56 -5.75 0.61
N THR A 33 -1.01 -5.01 -0.33
CA THR A 33 -0.80 -3.55 -0.27
C THR A 33 -1.26 -2.93 -1.57
N ALA A 34 -1.74 -1.69 -1.54
CA ALA A 34 -2.13 -0.95 -2.73
C ALA A 34 -1.06 0.07 -3.10
N LEU A 35 -0.69 0.14 -4.37
CA LEU A 35 0.18 1.18 -4.90
C LEU A 35 -0.61 2.48 -5.07
N SER A 36 -0.44 3.41 -4.13
CA SER A 36 -1.10 4.72 -4.16
C SER A 36 -0.41 5.71 -5.09
N ALA A 37 0.88 5.52 -5.34
CA ALA A 37 1.65 6.23 -6.35
C ALA A 37 2.84 5.37 -6.84
N VAL A 38 3.19 5.55 -8.11
CA VAL A 38 4.41 5.02 -8.73
C VAL A 38 5.07 6.19 -9.45
N VAL A 39 6.23 6.61 -8.96
CA VAL A 39 6.87 7.87 -9.37
C VAL A 39 8.25 7.56 -9.95
N PRO A 40 8.43 7.61 -11.28
CA PRO A 40 9.74 7.55 -11.89
C PRO A 40 10.53 8.81 -11.52
N VAL A 41 11.67 8.64 -10.85
CA VAL A 41 12.58 9.73 -10.46
C VAL A 41 13.73 9.85 -11.46
N SER A 42 14.22 8.72 -11.97
CA SER A 42 15.23 8.67 -13.03
C SER A 42 15.08 7.40 -13.87
N ALA A 43 15.98 7.19 -14.84
CA ALA A 43 16.00 5.96 -15.64
C ALA A 43 16.26 4.68 -14.82
N LYS A 44 16.78 4.80 -13.59
CA LYS A 44 17.13 3.68 -12.70
C LYS A 44 16.48 3.77 -11.31
N SER A 45 15.49 4.64 -11.14
CA SER A 45 14.87 4.90 -9.83
C SER A 45 13.40 5.19 -10.00
N THR A 46 12.57 4.35 -9.39
CA THR A 46 11.12 4.43 -9.34
C THR A 46 10.68 4.27 -7.89
N LEU A 47 10.09 5.33 -7.33
CA LEU A 47 9.54 5.30 -5.98
C LEU A 47 8.12 4.72 -5.98
N LEU A 48 7.91 3.76 -5.09
CA LEU A 48 6.63 3.12 -4.82
C LEU A 48 6.08 3.64 -3.50
N TYR A 49 4.80 4.00 -3.49
CA TYR A 49 4.08 4.40 -2.29
C TYR A 49 3.02 3.36 -2.00
N LEU A 50 3.20 2.62 -0.90
CA LEU A 50 2.40 1.45 -0.56
C LEU A 50 1.49 1.75 0.63
N LEU A 51 0.19 1.59 0.43
CA LEU A 51 -0.81 1.62 1.50
C LEU A 51 -1.14 0.20 1.97
N PRO A 52 -1.22 -0.04 3.29
CA PRO A 52 -1.54 -1.35 3.81
C PRO A 52 -3.02 -1.66 3.60
N ILE A 53 -3.31 -2.92 3.25
CA ILE A 53 -4.66 -3.47 3.27
C ILE A 53 -4.78 -4.41 4.47
N THR A 54 -5.83 -4.23 5.26
CA THR A 54 -6.08 -5.04 6.46
C THR A 54 -7.50 -5.60 6.46
N GLY A 55 -7.67 -6.81 7.01
CA GLY A 55 -8.98 -7.37 7.35
C GLY A 55 -9.41 -7.10 8.78
N THR A 56 -8.58 -6.39 9.56
CA THR A 56 -8.95 -5.91 10.89
C THR A 56 -9.75 -4.63 10.75
N GLU A 57 -10.92 -4.58 11.38
CA GLU A 57 -11.76 -3.39 11.38
C GLU A 57 -11.04 -2.22 12.05
N PRO A 58 -10.90 -1.06 11.39
CA PRO A 58 -10.28 0.12 11.97
C PRO A 58 -11.09 0.67 13.14
N THR A 59 -10.39 1.28 14.11
CA THR A 59 -11.01 2.08 15.16
C THR A 59 -11.61 3.37 14.58
N LYS A 60 -12.49 4.04 15.34
CA LYS A 60 -13.18 5.26 14.89
C LYS A 60 -12.23 6.41 14.55
N ASP A 61 -11.05 6.43 15.16
CA ASP A 61 -10.08 7.51 15.01
C ASP A 61 -9.09 7.27 13.86
N GLN A 62 -9.04 6.04 13.32
CA GLN A 62 -8.16 5.71 12.20
C GLN A 62 -8.70 6.23 10.88
N ASN A 63 -7.84 6.85 10.08
CA ASN A 63 -8.20 7.25 8.73
C ASN A 63 -8.17 6.03 7.80
N ALA A 64 -9.36 5.46 7.57
CA ALA A 64 -9.50 4.27 6.73
C ALA A 64 -10.61 4.41 5.66
N LEU A 65 -10.52 3.55 4.65
CA LEU A 65 -11.54 3.36 3.62
C LEU A 65 -11.86 1.88 3.51
N GLU A 66 -13.11 1.51 3.77
CA GLU A 66 -13.60 0.16 3.50
C GLU A 66 -13.61 -0.09 1.99
N ILE A 67 -13.11 -1.27 1.59
CA ILE A 67 -13.04 -1.69 0.20
C ILE A 67 -14.39 -2.35 -0.16
N PRO A 68 -15.14 -1.83 -1.14
CA PRO A 68 -16.38 -2.46 -1.59
C PRO A 68 -16.16 -3.91 -2.04
N ALA A 69 -17.12 -4.80 -1.78
CA ALA A 69 -17.00 -6.22 -2.13
C ALA A 69 -16.72 -6.45 -3.63
N THR A 70 -17.22 -5.57 -4.50
CA THR A 70 -16.94 -5.59 -5.94
C THR A 70 -15.47 -5.30 -6.26
N GLU A 71 -14.85 -4.39 -5.51
CA GLU A 71 -13.42 -4.06 -5.63
C GLU A 71 -12.53 -5.14 -5.02
N ILE A 72 -12.93 -5.75 -3.89
CA ILE A 72 -12.25 -6.93 -3.33
C ILE A 72 -12.18 -8.05 -4.37
N ARG A 73 -13.30 -8.38 -5.01
CA ARG A 73 -13.35 -9.39 -6.07
C ARG A 73 -12.47 -9.02 -7.26
N ARG A 74 -12.59 -7.78 -7.74
CA ARG A 74 -11.81 -7.27 -8.88
C ARG A 74 -10.30 -7.30 -8.64
N ALA A 75 -9.88 -6.98 -7.42
CA ALA A 75 -8.49 -6.93 -7.02
C ALA A 75 -7.86 -8.31 -6.75
N GLY A 76 -8.62 -9.41 -6.92
CA GLY A 76 -8.13 -10.76 -6.65
C GLY A 76 -8.08 -11.12 -5.16
N LEU A 77 -8.79 -10.38 -4.31
CA LEU A 77 -8.78 -10.52 -2.85
C LEU A 77 -10.03 -11.25 -2.32
N SER A 78 -10.66 -12.08 -3.15
CA SER A 78 -11.96 -12.73 -2.84
C SER A 78 -11.93 -13.68 -1.63
N GLU A 79 -10.74 -14.07 -1.15
CA GLU A 79 -10.57 -14.86 0.08
C GLU A 79 -10.97 -14.06 1.35
N TYR A 80 -11.00 -12.74 1.27
CA TYR A 80 -11.36 -11.85 2.38
C TYR A 80 -12.82 -11.40 2.27
N LYS A 81 -13.52 -11.38 3.41
CA LYS A 81 -14.93 -10.92 3.49
C LYS A 81 -15.07 -9.40 3.55
N ARG A 82 -14.18 -8.74 4.31
CA ARG A 82 -14.13 -7.29 4.51
C ARG A 82 -12.66 -6.87 4.57
N LEU A 83 -12.35 -5.76 3.93
CA LEU A 83 -11.00 -5.20 3.88
C LEU A 83 -11.05 -3.68 3.95
N TRP A 84 -9.99 -3.09 4.48
CA TRP A 84 -9.80 -1.65 4.58
C TRP A 84 -8.43 -1.24 4.10
N ILE A 85 -8.34 -0.06 3.53
CA ILE A 85 -7.08 0.67 3.31
C ILE A 85 -6.90 1.64 4.47
N ILE A 86 -5.74 1.60 5.11
CA ILE A 86 -5.35 2.57 6.15
C ILE A 86 -4.53 3.68 5.50
N PHE A 87 -4.77 4.93 5.90
CA PHE A 87 -4.07 6.11 5.36
C PHE A 87 -3.21 6.83 6.41
N ASP A 88 -3.22 6.37 7.67
CA ASP A 88 -2.44 6.93 8.78
C ASP A 88 -0.93 6.73 8.58
N GLU A 89 -0.54 5.78 7.76
CA GLU A 89 0.85 5.45 7.45
C GLU A 89 1.01 4.81 6.08
N TYR A 90 2.22 4.90 5.52
CA TYR A 90 2.55 4.33 4.22
C TYR A 90 4.03 3.99 4.14
N ASN A 91 4.33 2.95 3.36
CA ASN A 91 5.70 2.60 3.06
C ASN A 91 6.13 3.30 1.77
N ARG A 92 7.38 3.75 1.73
CA ARG A 92 8.03 4.18 0.49
C ARG A 92 9.20 3.26 0.20
N ASP A 93 9.21 2.71 -0.99
CA ASP A 93 10.22 1.77 -1.45
C ASP A 93 10.76 2.21 -2.83
N GLU A 94 11.98 1.81 -3.17
CA GLU A 94 12.61 2.11 -4.46
C GLU A 94 12.71 0.81 -5.27
N LEU A 95 11.90 0.71 -6.33
CA LEU A 95 11.68 -0.54 -7.07
C LEU A 95 12.98 -1.22 -7.52
N GLU A 96 13.93 -0.44 -8.05
CA GLU A 96 15.18 -0.95 -8.60
C GLU A 96 16.21 -1.36 -7.53
N ALA A 97 16.05 -0.91 -6.29
CA ALA A 97 16.95 -1.19 -5.17
C ALA A 97 16.31 -2.07 -4.08
N SER A 98 15.00 -2.33 -4.17
CA SER A 98 14.25 -3.01 -3.11
C SER A 98 14.63 -4.48 -2.95
N PHE A 99 14.95 -4.88 -1.72
CA PHE A 99 15.06 -6.27 -1.31
C PHE A 99 13.71 -6.89 -0.91
N TYR A 100 12.66 -6.07 -0.82
CA TYR A 100 11.34 -6.46 -0.32
C TYR A 100 10.30 -6.61 -1.43
N PHE A 101 10.48 -5.90 -2.54
CA PHE A 101 9.51 -5.84 -3.63
C PHE A 101 9.70 -6.99 -4.62
N GLU A 102 8.95 -8.07 -4.39
CA GLU A 102 9.04 -9.28 -5.19
C GLU A 102 8.39 -9.13 -6.58
N PRO A 103 9.12 -9.29 -7.69
CA PRO A 103 8.63 -9.12 -9.08
C PRO A 103 7.32 -9.81 -9.47
N ASN A 104 7.05 -10.96 -8.88
CA ASN A 104 5.93 -11.84 -9.25
C ASN A 104 4.84 -11.88 -8.16
N ALA A 105 4.89 -10.95 -7.20
CA ALA A 105 3.96 -10.88 -6.09
C ALA A 105 2.74 -9.97 -6.34
N GLY A 106 2.54 -9.51 -7.58
CA GLY A 106 1.34 -8.80 -7.99
C GLY A 106 0.09 -9.68 -7.92
N ILE A 107 -1.01 -9.14 -7.40
CA ILE A 107 -2.27 -9.87 -7.17
C ILE A 107 -3.34 -9.47 -8.20
N GLY A 108 -3.52 -8.16 -8.38
CA GLY A 108 -4.61 -7.60 -9.17
C GLY A 108 -4.56 -6.08 -9.10
N ALA A 109 -5.66 -5.41 -9.42
CA ALA A 109 -5.75 -3.94 -9.34
C ALA A 109 -7.16 -3.47 -9.00
N PHE A 110 -7.27 -2.30 -8.39
CA PHE A 110 -8.55 -1.63 -8.22
C PHE A 110 -9.08 -1.06 -9.53
N SER A 111 -10.38 -0.80 -9.59
CA SER A 111 -10.97 -0.02 -10.68
C SER A 111 -10.45 1.42 -10.68
N LYS A 112 -10.50 2.08 -11.84
CA LYS A 112 -10.15 3.50 -11.96
C LYS A 112 -10.98 4.40 -11.04
N ALA A 113 -12.25 4.05 -10.82
CA ALA A 113 -13.14 4.81 -9.95
C ALA A 113 -12.72 4.71 -8.48
N PHE A 114 -12.43 3.50 -8.01
CA PHE A 114 -11.97 3.30 -6.63
C PHE A 114 -10.56 3.85 -6.41
N LEU A 115 -9.67 3.69 -7.40
CA LEU A 115 -8.35 4.33 -7.40
C LEU A 115 -8.47 5.84 -7.20
N LYS A 116 -9.37 6.53 -7.91
CA LYS A 116 -9.59 7.97 -7.73
C LYS A 116 -9.95 8.32 -6.27
N VAL A 117 -10.83 7.55 -5.64
CA VAL A 117 -11.21 7.74 -4.23
C VAL A 117 -10.02 7.51 -3.31
N MET A 118 -9.30 6.41 -3.48
CA MET A 118 -8.09 6.09 -2.71
C MET A 118 -7.05 7.21 -2.83
N SER A 119 -6.73 7.67 -4.04
CA SER A 119 -5.75 8.73 -4.28
C SER A 119 -6.18 10.06 -3.66
N MET A 120 -7.48 10.42 -3.73
CA MET A 120 -7.98 11.63 -3.07
C MET A 120 -7.86 11.54 -1.54
N ARG A 121 -8.22 10.40 -0.95
CA ARG A 121 -8.11 10.17 0.50
C ARG A 121 -6.66 10.20 0.97
N PHE A 122 -5.75 9.58 0.22
CA PHE A 122 -4.33 9.61 0.55
C PHE A 122 -3.73 11.01 0.44
N ALA A 123 -4.02 11.73 -0.65
CA ALA A 123 -3.58 13.11 -0.82
C ALA A 123 -4.12 14.04 0.29
N GLN A 124 -5.34 13.80 0.77
CA GLN A 124 -5.88 14.51 1.93
C GLN A 124 -5.08 14.19 3.21
N ALA A 125 -4.81 12.91 3.50
CA ALA A 125 -4.03 12.50 4.67
C ALA A 125 -2.63 13.13 4.69
N ILE A 126 -1.95 13.19 3.54
CA ILE A 126 -0.64 13.84 3.39
C ILE A 126 -0.74 15.35 3.63
N ARG A 127 -1.72 16.04 3.02
CA ARG A 127 -1.89 17.49 3.19
C ARG A 127 -2.21 17.88 4.64
N GLU A 128 -2.96 17.03 5.34
CA GLU A 128 -3.29 17.22 6.75
C GLU A 128 -2.18 16.75 7.71
N GLN A 129 -1.05 16.26 7.19
CA GLN A 129 0.06 15.68 7.98
C GLN A 129 -0.38 14.53 8.90
N ARG A 130 -1.38 13.77 8.47
CA ARG A 130 -1.94 12.61 9.18
C ARG A 130 -1.43 11.27 8.64
N ALA A 131 -0.46 11.28 7.74
CA ALA A 131 0.13 10.09 7.15
C ALA A 131 1.63 10.02 7.47
N SER A 132 2.01 9.02 8.26
CA SER A 132 3.41 8.77 8.64
C SER A 132 4.13 7.97 7.55
N LEU A 133 5.34 8.41 7.19
CA LEU A 133 6.20 7.70 6.24
C LEU A 133 7.06 6.65 6.96
N VAL A 134 7.11 5.45 6.40
CA VAL A 134 8.13 4.44 6.68
C VAL A 134 8.99 4.23 5.42
N ASN A 135 10.27 4.61 5.48
CA ASN A 135 11.20 4.35 4.39
C ASN A 135 11.66 2.89 4.43
N ARG A 136 11.73 2.28 3.25
CA ARG A 136 12.15 0.88 3.04
C ARG A 136 13.50 0.78 2.35
N GLN A 137 14.27 1.87 2.43
CA GLN A 137 15.68 1.88 2.05
C GLN A 137 16.44 1.13 3.14
N ASP A 138 17.23 0.16 2.73
CA ASP A 138 18.26 -0.43 3.57
C ASP A 138 19.36 0.59 3.89
#